data_AF-A0A3D8I8Z7-F1
#
_entry.id   AF-A0A3D8I8Z7-F1
#
_cell.length_a   1.000
_cell.length_b   1.000
_cell.length_c   1.000
_cell.angle_alpha   90.00
_cell.angle_beta   90.00
_cell.angle_gamma   90.00
#
_symmetry.space_group_name_H-M   'P 1'
#
loop_
_entity.id
_entity.type
_entity.pdbx_description
1 polymer ?
#
loop_
_entity_poly.entity_id
_entity_poly.type
_entity_poly.pdbx_seq_one_letter_code
_entity_poly.pdbx_strand_id
1 'polypeptide(L)' 'MKVFHLSHIDLDGYGCQLVSREFFQDIVFYNANYG' A
#
# COMPACT_ATOMS: atom_id res chain seq x y z
N MET A 1 12.90 0.92 9.43
CA MET A 1 12.83 -0.20 8.45
C MET A 1 12.06 0.34 7.26
N LYS A 2 12.66 0.33 6.08
CA LYS A 2 12.01 0.84 4.88
C LYS A 2 11.09 -0.23 4.28
N VAL A 3 9.81 0.09 4.13
CA VAL A 3 8.78 -0.83 3.61
C VAL A 3 8.38 -0.42 2.20
N PHE A 4 8.14 -1.39 1.32
CA PHE A 4 7.57 -1.18 -0.01
C PHE A 4 6.27 -2.00 -0.09
N HIS A 5 5.13 -1.34 -0.27
CA HIS A 5 3.80 -1.96 -0.24
C HIS A 5 3.12 -1.81 -1.61
N LEU A 6 3.05 -2.92 -2.35
CA LEU A 6 2.30 -3.05 -3.60
C LEU A 6 0.88 -3.53 -3.30
N SER A 7 -0.13 -2.82 -3.81
CA SER A 7 -1.54 -3.17 -3.64
C SER A 7 -2.33 -3.07 -4.95
N HIS A 8 -3.63 -3.41 -4.92
CA HIS A 8 -4.53 -3.25 -6.06
C HIS A 8 -4.97 -1.78 -6.24
N ILE A 9 -5.65 -1.46 -7.35
CA ILE A 9 -6.10 -0.08 -7.68
C ILE A 9 -7.58 0.18 -7.35
N ASP A 10 -8.27 -0.78 -6.77
CA ASP A 10 -9.66 -0.62 -6.33
C ASP A 10 -9.73 -0.04 -4.90
N LEU A 11 -10.96 0.13 -4.40
CA LEU A 11 -11.20 0.71 -3.08
C LEU A 11 -10.50 -0.09 -1.97
N ASP A 12 -10.53 -1.41 -2.05
CA ASP A 12 -9.92 -2.28 -1.05
C ASP A 12 -8.38 -2.20 -1.11
N GLY A 13 -7.82 -2.14 -2.33
CA GLY A 13 -6.39 -1.95 -2.54
C GLY A 13 -5.84 -0.67 -1.90
N TYR A 14 -6.54 0.45 -2.06
CA TYR A 14 -6.20 1.70 -1.38
C TYR A 14 -6.52 1.67 0.13
N GLY A 15 -7.54 0.94 0.55
CA GLY A 15 -7.85 0.68 1.96
C GLY A 15 -6.68 -0.01 2.68
N CYS A 16 -6.06 -1.00 2.05
CA CYS A 16 -4.86 -1.66 2.58
C CYS A 16 -3.70 -0.69 2.79
N GLN A 17 -3.50 0.25 1.85
CA GLN A 17 -2.45 1.27 1.98
C GLN A 17 -2.75 2.23 3.14
N LEU A 18 -3.99 2.67 3.29
CA LEU A 18 -4.43 3.49 4.43
C LEU A 18 -4.08 2.80 5.75
N VAL A 19 -4.47 1.53 5.92
CA VAL A 19 -4.17 0.77 7.14
C VAL A 19 -2.66 0.69 7.38
N SER A 20 -1.89 0.30 6.36
CA SER A 20 -0.43 0.12 6.53
C SER A 20 0.32 1.41 6.88
N ARG A 21 -0.16 2.58 6.44
CA ARG A 21 0.42 3.89 6.76
C ARG A 21 0.35 4.19 8.27
N GLU A 22 -0.64 3.68 8.98
CA GLU A 22 -0.80 3.90 10.42
C GLU A 22 0.22 3.11 11.26
N PHE A 23 0.90 2.12 10.67
CA PHE A 23 1.90 1.29 11.36
C PHE A 23 3.35 1.56 10.92
N PHE A 24 3.56 2.01 9.68
CA PHE A 24 4.90 2.20 9.11
C PHE A 24 5.17 3.65 8.75
N GLN A 25 6.16 4.27 9.41
CA GLN A 25 6.56 5.66 9.17
C GLN A 25 7.45 5.84 7.92
N ASP A 26 8.21 4.82 7.52
CA ASP A 26 9.10 4.83 6.34
C ASP A 26 8.63 3.77 5.34
N ILE A 27 7.60 4.13 4.57
CA ILE A 27 6.90 3.25 3.62
C ILE A 27 6.72 3.93 2.25
N VAL A 28 6.88 3.16 1.17
CA VAL A 28 6.62 3.58 -0.21
C VAL A 28 5.54 2.70 -0.82
N PHE A 29 4.53 3.33 -1.42
CA PHE A 29 3.37 2.66 -1.99
C PHE A 29 3.47 2.51 -3.50
N TYR A 30 3.02 1.35 -4.00
CA TYR A 30 2.84 1.07 -5.42
C TYR A 30 1.47 0.43 -5.61
N ASN A 31 0.89 0.61 -6.80
CA ASN A 31 -0.37 -0.04 -7.15
C ASN A 31 -0.27 -0.67 -8.54
N ALA A 32 -0.97 -1.78 -8.72
CA ALA A 32 -1.15 -2.45 -10.01
C ALA A 32 -2.59 -2.92 -10.17
N ASN A 33 -3.09 -2.96 -11.40
CA ASN A 33 -4.40 -3.53 -11.69
C ASN A 33 -4.32 -5.06 -11.62
N TYR A 34 -3.78 -5.66 -12.66
CA TYR A 34 -3.42 -7.07 -12.69
C TYR A 34 -1.98 -7.15 -13.21
N GLY A 35 -1.32 -8.27 -12.95
CA GLY A 35 -0.04 -8.58 -13.57
C GLY A 35 -0.20 -8.80 -15.06
#